data_AF-A0A250VSJ1-F1
#
_entry.id   AF-A0A250VSJ1-F1
#
_cell.length_a   1.000
_cell.length_b   1.000
_cell.length_c   1.000
_cell.angle_alpha   90.00
_cell.angle_beta   90.00
_cell.angle_gamma   90.00
#
_symmetry.space_group_name_H-M   'P 1'
#
loop_
_entity.id
_entity.type
_entity.pdbx_description
1 polymer ?
#
loop_
_entity_poly.entity_id
_entity_poly.type
_entity_poly.pdbx_seq_one_letter_code
_entity_poly.pdbx_strand_id
1 'polypeptide(L)'
;MSRTRRSSRTALLLATAFLLSSCGIPETGVVEAGEPATGIRPTHVLYFVGEGTLLAVRRHVFGQGGIETAVAMLFQGPDAQERRKGMTTELPPMRDAPTVRTDGGRLSIELPDRTDPLTGTALAQLVCTAAGARLVETPDADTASTRMTVTVTGPGGWRAEGSSATCPSMTGAG
;
A
#
# COMPACT_ATOMS: atom_id res chain seq x y z
N MET A 1 -70.13 9.32 40.09
CA MET A 1 -68.67 9.12 40.13
C MET A 1 -68.22 8.39 38.87
N SER A 2 -67.55 9.07 37.93
CA SER A 2 -66.66 8.46 36.89
C SER A 2 -66.30 9.47 35.78
N ARG A 3 -65.42 10.42 36.07
CA ARG A 3 -64.74 11.26 35.06
C ARG A 3 -63.22 11.19 35.27
N THR A 4 -62.64 10.01 35.11
CA THR A 4 -61.18 9.84 35.33
C THR A 4 -60.48 8.95 34.29
N ARG A 5 -61.18 8.41 33.28
CA ARG A 5 -60.57 7.52 32.27
C ARG A 5 -60.11 8.20 30.97
N ARG A 6 -60.48 9.46 30.70
CA ARG A 6 -60.14 10.14 29.43
C ARG A 6 -58.75 10.80 29.43
N SER A 7 -58.29 11.30 30.58
CA SER A 7 -57.01 12.02 30.68
C SER A 7 -55.76 11.14 30.62
N SER A 8 -55.87 9.84 30.92
CA SER A 8 -54.73 8.91 30.90
C SER A 8 -54.32 8.51 29.47
N ARG A 9 -55.26 8.46 28.52
CA ARG A 9 -54.97 8.10 27.11
C ARG A 9 -54.27 9.22 26.35
N THR A 10 -54.61 10.48 26.64
CA THR A 10 -53.94 11.64 26.03
C THR A 10 -52.52 11.82 26.57
N ALA A 11 -52.29 11.55 27.86
CA ALA A 11 -50.95 11.62 28.43
C ALA A 11 -49.99 10.58 27.82
N LEU A 12 -50.47 9.37 27.52
CA LEU A 12 -49.64 8.32 26.92
C LEU A 12 -49.32 8.56 25.43
N LEU A 13 -50.23 9.20 24.68
CA LEU A 13 -50.00 9.59 23.29
C LEU A 13 -49.01 10.77 23.15
N LEU A 14 -49.00 11.70 24.10
CA LEU A 14 -48.05 12.82 24.12
C LEU A 14 -46.62 12.38 24.45
N ALA A 15 -46.45 11.38 25.34
CA ALA A 15 -45.14 10.84 25.68
C ALA A 15 -44.49 10.05 24.51
N THR A 16 -45.30 9.35 23.70
CA THR A 16 -44.81 8.63 22.51
C THR A 16 -44.45 9.57 21.36
N ALA A 17 -45.17 10.69 21.19
CA ALA A 17 -44.84 11.69 20.17
C ALA A 17 -43.51 12.42 20.46
N PHE A 18 -43.15 12.63 21.73
CA PHE A 18 -41.91 13.31 22.09
C PHE A 18 -40.65 12.47 21.85
N LEU A 19 -40.75 11.14 21.96
CA LEU A 19 -39.66 10.20 21.69
C LEU A 19 -39.31 10.09 20.19
N LEU A 20 -40.17 10.58 19.29
CA LEU A 20 -39.87 10.69 17.85
C LEU A 20 -39.27 12.04 17.44
N SER A 21 -39.02 12.96 18.39
CA SER A 21 -38.19 14.13 18.13
C SER A 21 -36.71 13.73 18.11
N SER A 22 -36.33 12.83 17.20
CA SER A 22 -34.93 12.68 16.83
C SER A 22 -34.49 14.03 16.28
N CYS A 23 -33.54 14.66 16.96
CA CYS A 23 -32.88 15.90 16.54
C CYS A 23 -32.57 15.79 15.05
N GLY A 24 -33.24 16.60 14.22
CA GLY A 24 -32.96 16.68 12.78
C GLY A 24 -31.56 17.22 12.63
N ILE A 25 -30.58 16.33 12.51
CA ILE A 25 -29.20 16.71 12.23
C ILE A 25 -29.25 17.30 10.82
N PRO A 26 -28.96 18.60 10.64
CA PRO A 26 -28.90 19.17 9.30
C PRO A 26 -27.91 18.35 8.49
N GLU A 27 -28.19 18.11 7.20
CA GLU A 27 -27.16 17.57 6.31
C GLU A 27 -25.99 18.55 6.32
N THR A 28 -24.98 18.29 7.15
CA THR A 28 -23.75 19.02 7.10
C THR A 28 -23.21 18.72 5.72
N GLY A 29 -23.26 19.72 4.83
CA GLY A 29 -22.67 19.62 3.51
C GLY A 29 -21.27 19.03 3.63
N VAL A 30 -20.85 18.26 2.62
CA VAL A 30 -19.51 17.69 2.56
C VAL A 30 -18.49 18.76 2.97
N VAL A 31 -17.92 18.61 4.17
CA VAL A 31 -16.76 19.39 4.56
C VAL A 31 -15.64 18.74 3.78
N GLU A 32 -15.14 19.43 2.76
CA GLU A 32 -13.86 19.10 2.13
C GLU A 32 -12.87 18.87 3.28
N ALA A 33 -12.49 17.60 3.49
CA ALA A 33 -11.37 17.29 4.35
C ALA A 33 -10.23 18.11 3.75
N GLY A 34 -9.79 19.15 4.48
CA GLY A 34 -8.77 20.07 3.99
C GLY A 34 -7.54 19.33 3.48
N GLU A 35 -6.65 20.05 2.81
CA GLU A 35 -5.47 19.46 2.18
C GLU A 35 -4.75 18.47 3.10
N PRO A 36 -4.32 17.30 2.59
CA PRO A 36 -3.73 16.24 3.40
C PRO A 36 -2.53 16.78 4.19
N ALA A 37 -2.31 16.21 5.39
CA ALA A 37 -1.22 16.62 6.26
C ALA A 37 0.13 16.64 5.51
N THR A 38 0.69 17.83 5.30
CA THR A 38 1.88 18.04 4.47
C THR A 38 3.22 17.75 5.18
N GLY A 39 3.19 17.11 6.36
CA GLY A 39 4.38 16.89 7.19
C GLY A 39 4.97 15.49 7.19
N ILE A 40 4.21 14.45 6.78
CA ILE A 40 4.67 13.06 6.86
C ILE A 40 5.32 12.65 5.54
N ARG A 41 6.61 12.34 5.58
CA ARG A 41 7.33 11.80 4.42
C ARG A 41 7.01 10.32 4.25
N PRO A 42 6.47 9.90 3.09
CA PRO A 42 6.26 8.49 2.83
C PRO A 42 7.59 7.73 2.95
N THR A 43 7.52 6.54 3.53
CA THR A 43 8.68 5.67 3.71
C THR A 43 8.42 4.38 2.96
N HIS A 44 9.28 4.06 2.01
CA HIS A 44 9.27 2.81 1.27
C HIS A 44 10.27 1.83 1.88
N VAL A 45 9.99 0.54 1.72
CA VAL A 45 10.94 -0.54 2.03
C VAL A 45 11.46 -1.06 0.71
N LEU A 46 12.76 -0.87 0.45
CA LEU A 46 13.45 -1.41 -0.71
C LEU A 46 14.24 -2.65 -0.30
N TYR A 47 14.24 -3.68 -1.15
CA TYR A 47 14.99 -4.90 -0.92
C TYR A 47 16.26 -4.93 -1.78
N PHE A 48 17.42 -4.74 -1.14
CA PHE A 48 18.74 -4.84 -1.76
C PHE A 48 19.43 -6.14 -1.42
N VAL A 49 20.50 -6.48 -2.14
CA VAL A 49 21.31 -7.68 -1.86
C VAL A 49 22.52 -7.30 -1.02
N GLY A 50 22.73 -7.96 0.12
CA GLY A 50 23.93 -7.87 0.93
C GLY A 50 24.34 -9.24 1.45
N GLU A 51 25.62 -9.58 1.34
CA GLU A 51 26.15 -10.91 1.72
C GLU A 51 25.35 -12.08 1.08
N GLY A 52 24.86 -11.89 -0.16
CA GLY A 52 24.06 -12.87 -0.89
C GLY A 52 22.61 -13.04 -0.41
N THR A 53 22.13 -12.17 0.49
CA THR A 53 20.76 -12.21 1.03
C THR A 53 19.99 -10.92 0.76
N LEU A 54 18.66 -10.99 0.80
CA LEU A 54 17.81 -9.81 0.68
C LEU A 54 17.73 -9.05 2.00
N LEU A 55 18.06 -7.75 1.95
CA LEU A 55 18.02 -6.83 3.07
C LEU A 55 16.94 -5.77 2.84
N ALA A 56 16.03 -5.64 3.81
CA ALA A 56 14.99 -4.63 3.80
C ALA A 56 15.53 -3.27 4.29
N VAL A 57 15.45 -2.24 3.46
CA VAL A 57 15.98 -0.91 3.76
C VAL A 57 14.91 0.16 3.62
N ARG A 58 14.76 0.98 4.66
CA ARG A 58 13.80 2.09 4.66
C ARG A 58 14.36 3.28 3.89
N ARG A 59 13.59 3.76 2.91
CA ARG A 59 13.88 4.96 2.13
C ARG A 59 12.76 5.97 2.28
N HIS A 60 13.12 7.17 2.71
CA HIS A 60 12.20 8.29 2.69
C HIS A 60 12.18 8.91 1.30
N VAL A 61 10.99 9.16 0.78
CA VAL A 61 10.80 9.92 -0.45
C VAL A 61 10.45 11.37 -0.14
N PHE A 62 10.71 12.22 -1.12
CA PHE A 62 10.19 13.59 -1.14
C PHE A 62 9.09 13.62 -2.21
N GLY A 63 7.93 14.18 -1.86
CA GLY A 63 6.76 14.18 -2.75
C GLY A 63 5.87 12.94 -2.59
N GLN A 64 5.14 12.60 -3.65
CA GLN A 64 4.19 11.49 -3.64
C GLN A 64 4.93 10.15 -3.59
N GLY A 65 4.57 9.31 -2.62
CA GLY A 65 5.01 7.91 -2.60
C GLY A 65 4.26 7.09 -3.64
N GLY A 66 4.55 5.79 -3.66
CA GLY A 66 3.74 4.81 -4.38
C GLY A 66 4.56 3.62 -4.84
N ILE A 67 3.91 2.65 -5.48
CA ILE A 67 4.57 1.45 -6.00
C ILE A 67 5.56 1.81 -7.10
N GLU A 68 5.16 2.64 -8.07
CA GLU A 68 6.00 3.10 -9.17
C GLU A 68 7.26 3.79 -8.65
N THR A 69 7.11 4.66 -7.64
CA THR A 69 8.21 5.37 -7.00
C THR A 69 9.17 4.38 -6.30
N ALA A 70 8.65 3.40 -5.56
CA ALA A 70 9.48 2.40 -4.90
C ALA A 70 10.25 1.53 -5.90
N VAL A 71 9.59 1.09 -6.97
CA VAL A 71 10.21 0.31 -8.04
C VAL A 71 11.30 1.13 -8.73
N ALA A 72 11.02 2.39 -9.08
CA ALA A 72 12.00 3.27 -9.70
C ALA A 72 13.24 3.47 -8.82
N MET A 73 13.06 3.70 -7.51
CA MET A 73 14.19 3.82 -6.56
C MET A 73 15.00 2.52 -6.48
N LEU A 74 14.36 1.36 -6.52
CA LEU A 74 15.05 0.07 -6.49
C LEU A 74 15.96 -0.10 -7.73
N PHE A 75 15.48 0.29 -8.91
CA PHE A 75 16.25 0.26 -10.15
C PHE A 75 17.39 1.29 -10.20
N GLN A 76 17.26 2.42 -9.49
CA GLN A 76 18.39 3.34 -9.26
C GLN A 76 19.49 2.70 -8.42
N GLY A 77 19.16 1.68 -7.63
CA GLY A 77 20.08 0.93 -6.82
C GLY A 77 20.41 1.59 -5.47
N PRO A 78 21.31 0.97 -4.69
CA PRO A 78 21.67 1.45 -3.37
C PRO A 78 22.45 2.77 -3.42
N ASP A 79 22.22 3.62 -2.42
CA ASP A 79 22.93 4.90 -2.32
C ASP A 79 24.38 4.73 -1.85
N ALA A 80 25.11 5.83 -1.72
CA ALA A 80 26.51 5.78 -1.32
C ALA A 80 26.72 5.20 0.10
N GLN A 81 25.79 5.41 1.04
CA GLN A 81 25.91 4.84 2.39
C GLN A 81 25.63 3.34 2.38
N GLU A 82 24.60 2.91 1.67
CA GLU A 82 24.23 1.50 1.54
C GLU A 82 25.30 0.70 0.78
N ARG A 83 25.84 1.25 -0.30
CA ARG A 83 26.97 0.63 -1.02
C ARG A 83 28.20 0.48 -0.15
N ARG A 84 28.49 1.46 0.73
CA ARG A 84 29.57 1.33 1.73
C ARG A 84 29.33 0.21 2.74
N LYS A 85 28.08 -0.20 2.94
CA LYS A 85 27.69 -1.36 3.77
C LYS A 85 27.64 -2.68 2.96
N GLY A 86 28.13 -2.68 1.72
CA GLY A 86 28.14 -3.88 0.87
C GLY A 86 26.83 -4.19 0.16
N MET A 87 25.84 -3.28 0.20
CA MET A 87 24.56 -3.49 -0.47
C MET A 87 24.69 -3.26 -1.98
N THR A 88 24.02 -4.11 -2.76
CA THR A 88 23.99 -4.12 -4.22
C THR A 88 22.58 -4.34 -4.75
N THR A 89 22.40 -4.28 -6.07
CA THR A 89 21.18 -4.70 -6.75
C THR A 89 21.56 -5.65 -7.89
N GLU A 90 20.82 -6.74 -8.05
CA GLU A 90 20.93 -7.65 -9.20
C GLU A 90 20.02 -7.22 -10.36
N LEU A 91 19.22 -6.16 -10.19
CA LEU A 91 18.40 -5.65 -11.26
C LEU A 91 19.26 -5.01 -12.36
N PRO A 92 18.92 -5.24 -13.64
CA PRO A 92 19.59 -4.58 -14.73
C PRO A 92 19.35 -3.06 -14.64
N PRO A 93 20.33 -2.23 -15.05
CA PRO A 93 20.13 -0.80 -15.14
C PRO A 93 19.05 -0.52 -16.20
N MET A 94 18.10 0.36 -15.88
CA MET A 94 17.04 0.73 -16.81
C MET A 94 17.15 2.18 -17.26
N ARG A 95 16.82 2.40 -18.54
CA ARG A 95 16.72 3.73 -19.14
C ARG A 95 15.31 4.30 -19.03
N ASP A 96 14.32 3.42 -19.12
CA ASP A 96 12.90 3.76 -19.09
C ASP A 96 12.25 3.16 -17.84
N ALA A 97 11.20 3.83 -17.34
CA ALA A 97 10.47 3.36 -16.17
C ALA A 97 9.63 2.12 -16.53
N PRO A 98 9.50 1.15 -15.61
CA PRO A 98 8.61 0.01 -15.82
C PRO A 98 7.16 0.48 -15.66
N THR A 99 6.25 -0.16 -16.38
CA THR A 99 4.82 0.09 -16.22
C THR A 99 4.27 -0.79 -15.10
N VAL A 100 3.62 -0.18 -14.11
CA VAL A 100 3.02 -0.89 -12.98
C VAL A 100 1.49 -0.81 -13.12
N ARG A 101 0.81 -1.94 -12.89
CA ARG A 101 -0.65 -1.99 -12.82
C ARG A 101 -1.11 -2.83 -11.64
N THR A 102 -2.11 -2.36 -10.91
CA THR A 102 -2.75 -3.08 -9.81
C THR A 102 -4.15 -3.51 -10.20
N ASP A 103 -4.48 -4.77 -9.94
CA ASP A 103 -5.82 -5.34 -10.13
C ASP A 103 -6.20 -6.18 -8.92
N GLY A 104 -7.00 -5.58 -8.01
CA GLY A 104 -7.40 -6.19 -6.74
C GLY A 104 -6.19 -6.62 -5.90
N GLY A 105 -5.90 -7.93 -5.90
CA GLY A 105 -4.80 -8.57 -5.19
C GLY A 105 -3.60 -8.98 -6.05
N ARG A 106 -3.60 -8.68 -7.35
CA ARG A 106 -2.49 -8.93 -8.26
C ARG A 106 -1.81 -7.62 -8.63
N LEU A 107 -0.49 -7.63 -8.56
CA LEU A 107 0.37 -6.56 -9.04
C LEU A 107 1.07 -7.04 -10.31
N SER A 108 1.03 -6.25 -11.37
CA SER A 108 1.77 -6.54 -12.60
C SER A 108 2.79 -5.46 -12.89
N ILE A 109 3.99 -5.87 -13.27
CA ILE A 109 5.11 -5.00 -13.61
C ILE A 109 5.60 -5.40 -14.99
N GLU A 110 5.52 -4.47 -15.92
CA GLU A 110 5.98 -4.63 -17.29
C GLU A 110 7.31 -3.89 -17.44
N LEU A 111 8.38 -4.65 -17.66
CA LEU A 111 9.73 -4.13 -17.85
C LEU A 111 9.91 -3.64 -19.30
N PRO A 112 10.69 -2.57 -19.49
CA PRO A 112 10.89 -1.98 -20.80
C PRO A 112 11.67 -2.90 -21.76
N ASP A 113 11.67 -2.54 -23.03
CA ASP A 113 12.41 -3.23 -24.08
C ASP A 113 13.89 -3.44 -23.72
N ARG A 114 14.49 -4.50 -24.28
CA ARG A 114 15.88 -4.92 -24.01
C ARG A 114 16.17 -5.35 -22.57
N THR A 115 15.14 -5.66 -21.78
CA THR A 115 15.31 -6.29 -20.46
C THR A 115 15.32 -7.81 -20.59
N ASP A 116 16.46 -8.43 -20.27
CA ASP A 116 16.58 -9.88 -20.19
C ASP A 116 15.76 -10.47 -19.02
N PRO A 117 15.38 -11.75 -19.08
CA PRO A 117 14.73 -12.42 -17.96
C PRO A 117 15.51 -12.24 -16.64
N LEU A 118 14.80 -11.86 -15.58
CA LEU A 118 15.40 -11.62 -14.27
C LEU A 118 15.93 -12.90 -13.62
N THR A 119 17.04 -12.78 -12.89
CA THR A 119 17.49 -13.84 -11.97
C THR A 119 16.48 -14.02 -10.83
N GLY A 120 16.55 -15.17 -10.13
CA GLY A 120 15.68 -15.41 -8.97
C GLY A 120 15.82 -14.33 -7.90
N THR A 121 17.03 -13.87 -7.62
CA THR A 121 17.29 -12.79 -6.65
C THR A 121 16.77 -11.44 -7.16
N ALA A 122 17.04 -11.07 -8.41
CA ALA A 122 16.55 -9.82 -8.99
C ALA A 122 15.01 -9.76 -9.01
N LEU A 123 14.37 -10.88 -9.35
CA LEU A 123 12.92 -11.03 -9.26
C LEU A 123 12.45 -10.85 -7.81
N ALA A 124 13.10 -11.50 -6.84
CA ALA A 124 12.73 -11.39 -5.44
C ALA A 124 12.91 -9.96 -4.88
N GLN A 125 13.97 -9.24 -5.25
CA GLN A 125 14.14 -7.82 -4.93
C GLN A 125 12.95 -6.99 -5.42
N LEU A 126 12.57 -7.18 -6.69
CA LEU A 126 11.47 -6.44 -7.32
C LEU A 126 10.12 -6.79 -6.68
N VAL A 127 9.82 -8.08 -6.53
CA VAL A 127 8.58 -8.58 -5.93
C VAL A 127 8.41 -8.04 -4.52
N CYS A 128 9.44 -8.14 -3.66
CA CYS A 128 9.34 -7.74 -2.26
C CYS A 128 9.23 -6.23 -2.08
N THR A 129 9.94 -5.47 -2.90
CA THR A 129 9.84 -4.01 -2.90
C THR A 129 8.46 -3.55 -3.35
N ALA A 130 7.96 -4.08 -4.47
CA ALA A 130 6.69 -3.67 -5.02
C ALA A 130 5.51 -4.09 -4.12
N ALA A 131 5.60 -5.30 -3.53
CA ALA A 131 4.65 -5.76 -2.54
C ALA A 131 4.66 -4.88 -1.27
N GLY A 132 5.85 -4.54 -0.75
CA GLY A 132 5.98 -3.66 0.41
C GLY A 132 5.39 -2.26 0.15
N ALA A 133 5.59 -1.72 -1.04
CA ALA A 133 5.03 -0.43 -1.42
C ALA A 133 3.49 -0.45 -1.52
N ARG A 134 2.90 -1.52 -2.08
CA ARG A 134 1.44 -1.67 -2.14
C ARG A 134 0.81 -1.74 -0.75
N LEU A 135 1.45 -2.40 0.21
CA LEU A 135 0.98 -2.43 1.60
C LEU A 135 0.94 -1.04 2.25
N VAL A 136 1.85 -0.14 1.87
CA VAL A 136 1.85 1.26 2.34
C VAL A 136 0.68 2.04 1.72
N GLU A 137 0.31 1.76 0.46
CA GLU A 137 -0.81 2.44 -0.21
C GLU A 137 -2.18 1.97 0.28
N THR A 138 -2.33 0.69 0.65
CA THR A 138 -3.61 0.10 1.06
C THR A 138 -3.56 -0.45 2.49
N PRO A 139 -3.50 0.43 3.52
CA PRO A 139 -3.40 0.00 4.93
C PRO A 139 -4.65 -0.74 5.43
N ASP A 140 -5.82 -0.46 4.84
CA ASP A 140 -7.13 -1.00 5.26
C ASP A 140 -7.57 -2.26 4.48
N ALA A 141 -6.76 -2.74 3.54
CA ALA A 141 -7.03 -4.03 2.91
C ALA A 141 -6.80 -5.13 3.95
N ASP A 142 -7.81 -5.96 4.25
CA ASP A 142 -7.77 -7.04 5.25
C ASP A 142 -6.39 -7.70 5.35
N THR A 143 -5.61 -7.24 6.33
CA THR A 143 -4.16 -7.50 6.43
C THR A 143 -3.86 -8.96 6.77
N ALA A 144 -4.89 -9.73 7.15
CA ALA A 144 -4.80 -11.14 7.51
C ALA A 144 -4.84 -12.11 6.31
N SER A 145 -5.24 -11.69 5.10
CA SER A 145 -5.41 -12.60 3.94
C SER A 145 -4.56 -12.30 2.70
N THR A 146 -3.85 -11.18 2.62
CA THR A 146 -3.34 -10.72 1.32
C THR A 146 -1.90 -11.15 1.06
N ARG A 147 -1.68 -12.45 0.80
CA ARG A 147 -0.51 -12.85 -0.02
C ARG A 147 -0.70 -12.19 -1.38
N MET A 148 0.17 -11.26 -1.69
CA MET A 148 0.14 -10.57 -2.97
C MET A 148 1.00 -11.33 -3.95
N THR A 149 0.44 -11.59 -5.12
CA THR A 149 1.19 -12.16 -6.25
C THR A 149 1.61 -11.02 -7.15
N VAL A 150 2.90 -10.96 -7.46
CA VAL A 150 3.49 -10.00 -8.39
C VAL A 150 3.89 -10.75 -9.65
N THR A 151 3.29 -10.38 -10.77
CA THR A 151 3.65 -10.87 -12.10
C THR A 151 4.57 -9.87 -12.77
N VAL A 152 5.74 -10.33 -13.22
CA VAL A 152 6.71 -9.52 -13.94
C VAL A 152 6.78 -10.02 -15.38
N THR A 153 6.59 -9.12 -16.34
CA THR A 153 6.69 -9.41 -17.76
C THR A 153 7.78 -8.56 -18.39
N GLY A 154 8.43 -9.08 -19.42
CA GLY A 154 9.41 -8.31 -20.20
C GLY A 154 9.30 -8.58 -21.71
N PRO A 155 10.22 -7.98 -22.49
CA PRO A 155 10.18 -8.06 -23.95
C PRO A 155 10.32 -9.49 -24.45
N GLY A 156 9.66 -9.80 -25.57
CA GLY A 156 9.61 -11.17 -26.09
C GLY A 156 8.64 -12.10 -25.33
N GLY A 157 7.84 -11.56 -24.42
CA GLY A 157 6.75 -12.28 -23.75
C GLY A 157 7.20 -13.19 -22.61
N TRP A 158 8.44 -13.06 -22.14
CA TRP A 158 8.86 -13.79 -20.95
C TRP A 158 8.11 -13.25 -19.73
N ARG A 159 7.79 -14.16 -18.81
CA ARG A 159 7.03 -13.86 -17.60
C ARG A 159 7.60 -14.61 -16.41
N ALA A 160 7.57 -13.96 -15.26
CA ALA A 160 7.92 -14.54 -13.98
C ALA A 160 6.90 -14.11 -12.93
N GLU A 161 6.75 -14.91 -11.87
CA GLU A 161 5.82 -14.62 -10.78
C GLU A 161 6.52 -14.80 -9.44
N GLY A 162 6.17 -13.96 -8.47
CA GLY A 162 6.63 -14.06 -7.10
C GLY A 162 5.53 -13.68 -6.11
N SER A 163 5.71 -14.06 -4.85
CA SER A 163 4.75 -13.80 -3.78
C SER A 163 5.36 -12.98 -2.66
N SER A 164 4.58 -12.07 -2.07
CA SER A 164 4.98 -11.35 -0.87
C SER A 164 5.24 -12.26 0.34
N ALA A 165 4.76 -13.51 0.32
CA ALA A 165 4.94 -14.47 1.40
C ALA A 165 6.39 -14.92 1.60
N THR A 166 7.24 -14.79 0.58
CA THR A 166 8.67 -15.17 0.66
C THR A 166 9.57 -14.00 1.04
N CYS A 167 9.00 -12.82 1.29
CA CYS A 167 9.78 -11.63 1.57
C CYS A 167 10.28 -11.64 3.01
N PRO A 168 11.59 -11.37 3.24
CA PRO A 168 12.10 -11.23 4.59
C PRO A 168 11.36 -10.12 5.35
N SER A 169 11.00 -10.39 6.61
CA SER A 169 10.46 -9.37 7.50
C SER A 169 11.54 -8.36 7.87
N MET A 170 11.14 -7.10 8.13
CA MET A 170 12.06 -6.02 8.54
C MET A 170 12.77 -6.23 9.90
N THR A 171 12.59 -7.39 10.55
CA THR A 171 13.09 -7.69 11.91
C THR A 171 14.62 -7.83 12.05
N GLY A 172 15.42 -7.39 11.08
CA GLY A 172 16.86 -7.70 11.00
C GLY A 172 17.83 -6.52 10.91
N ALA A 173 17.47 -5.31 11.35
CA ALA A 173 18.41 -4.19 11.41
C ALA A 173 18.25 -3.40 12.71
N GLY A 174 18.80 -3.96 13.78
CA GLY A 174 19.12 -3.26 15.04
C GLY A 174 20.63 -3.10 15.17
#